data_AF-A0A8W8MWI9-F1
#
_entry.id   AF-A0A8W8MWI9-F1
#
_cell.length_a   1.000
_cell.length_b   1.000
_cell.length_c   1.000
_cell.angle_alpha   90.00
_cell.angle_beta   90.00
_cell.angle_gamma   90.00
#
_symmetry.space_group_name_H-M   'P 1'
#
loop_
_entity.id
_entity.type
_entity.pdbx_description
1 polymer ?
#
loop_
_entity_poly.entity_id
_entity_poly.type
_entity_poly.pdbx_seq_one_letter_code
_entity_poly.pdbx_strand_id
1 'polypeptide(L)'
;TRVFIYEAYNQSLSALEYSLALTLTFPKKPLDVLQMYPPTVAPDQRDGLQIPATDFIFTCSTRNFTRNVLKQNGGRVWTYVYDHAFSFPGWGRFSFCEGHVCHGSEIPFVFQSAKIGNFTMTPDELKLSNSLITYWSNFAKTGDPNRGAPVTLQWPAFKSDSLWPQMFFATPKNSVKSSYRKEFCDFWDSLGYTPL
;
A
#
# COMPACT_ATOMS: atom_id res chain seq x y z
N THR A 1 5.63 -1.40 -4.13
CA THR A 1 6.13 -2.52 -4.98
C THR A 1 7.60 -2.39 -5.34
N ARG A 2 8.37 -1.57 -4.62
CA ARG A 2 9.83 -1.43 -4.78
C ARG A 2 10.58 -2.76 -4.90
N VAL A 3 10.27 -3.74 -4.04
CA VAL A 3 10.86 -5.09 -4.10
C VAL A 3 10.78 -5.70 -5.49
N PHE A 4 9.58 -5.75 -6.06
CA PHE A 4 9.37 -6.36 -7.38
C PHE A 4 10.12 -5.63 -8.50
N ILE A 5 10.18 -4.30 -8.45
CA ILE A 5 10.88 -3.51 -9.48
C ILE A 5 12.40 -3.69 -9.36
N TYR A 6 12.96 -3.64 -8.16
CA TYR A 6 14.41 -3.79 -7.97
C TYR A 6 14.89 -5.24 -8.17
N GLU A 7 14.03 -6.24 -7.97
CA GLU A 7 14.33 -7.63 -8.35
C GLU A 7 14.25 -7.84 -9.87
N ALA A 8 13.30 -7.20 -10.56
CA ALA A 8 13.16 -7.29 -12.02
C ALA A 8 14.28 -6.52 -12.76
N TYR A 9 14.73 -5.39 -12.21
CA TYR A 9 15.73 -4.51 -12.80
C TYR A 9 16.94 -4.36 -11.86
N ASN A 10 17.94 -5.23 -12.07
CA ASN A 10 19.18 -5.22 -11.31
C ASN A 10 20.12 -4.03 -11.64
N GLN A 11 19.84 -3.31 -12.73
CA GLN A 11 20.53 -2.08 -13.13
C GLN A 11 19.57 -0.88 -13.11
N SER A 12 20.12 0.33 -13.22
CA SER A 12 19.32 1.56 -13.35
C SER A 12 18.42 1.50 -14.58
N LEU A 13 17.18 1.97 -14.44
CA LEU A 13 16.23 2.03 -15.54
C LEU A 13 16.24 3.44 -16.16
N SER A 14 16.52 3.57 -17.46
CA SER A 14 16.45 4.85 -18.15
C SER A 14 15.00 5.32 -18.39
N ALA A 15 14.81 6.60 -18.72
CA ALA A 15 13.50 7.14 -19.10
C ALA A 15 12.90 6.45 -20.35
N LEU A 16 13.75 6.01 -21.28
CA LEU A 16 13.30 5.27 -22.46
C LEU A 16 12.80 3.88 -22.07
N GLU A 17 13.56 3.13 -21.27
CA GLU A 17 13.18 1.80 -20.81
C GLU A 17 11.93 1.84 -19.91
N TYR A 18 11.82 2.86 -19.04
CA TYR A 18 10.60 3.14 -18.28
C TYR A 18 9.38 3.30 -19.20
N SER A 19 9.53 4.12 -20.24
CA SER A 19 8.42 4.41 -21.14
C SER A 19 8.02 3.16 -21.94
N LEU A 20 9.01 2.38 -22.39
CA LEU A 20 8.78 1.09 -23.04
C LEU A 20 8.10 0.10 -22.09
N ALA A 21 8.52 0.02 -20.82
CA ALA A 21 7.90 -0.87 -19.83
C ALA A 21 6.41 -0.57 -19.65
N LEU A 22 6.02 0.70 -19.52
CA LEU A 22 4.61 1.09 -19.38
C LEU A 22 3.82 0.86 -20.67
N THR A 23 4.37 1.24 -21.83
CA THR A 23 3.65 1.09 -23.11
C THR A 23 3.44 -0.37 -23.51
N LEU A 24 4.41 -1.25 -23.24
CA LEU A 24 4.29 -2.68 -23.51
C LEU A 24 3.35 -3.39 -22.52
N THR A 25 3.32 -2.94 -21.26
CA THR A 25 2.43 -3.51 -20.23
C THR A 25 0.97 -3.09 -20.46
N PHE A 26 0.74 -1.87 -20.94
CA PHE A 26 -0.59 -1.27 -21.13
C PHE A 26 -0.84 -0.85 -22.59
N PRO A 27 -0.90 -1.79 -23.54
CA PRO A 27 -0.92 -1.49 -24.97
C PRO A 27 -2.21 -0.82 -25.47
N LYS A 28 -3.30 -0.89 -24.71
CA LYS A 28 -4.60 -0.32 -25.11
C LYS A 28 -4.62 1.22 -25.03
N LYS A 29 -3.99 1.80 -24.02
CA LYS A 29 -3.92 3.27 -23.80
C LYS A 29 -2.53 3.72 -23.31
N PRO A 30 -1.46 3.45 -24.08
CA PRO A 30 -0.10 3.67 -23.61
C PRO A 30 0.21 5.15 -23.33
N LEU A 31 -0.32 6.06 -24.15
CA LEU A 31 -0.10 7.50 -23.99
C LEU A 31 -0.81 8.05 -22.74
N ASP A 32 -2.02 7.58 -22.45
CA ASP A 32 -2.75 8.01 -21.24
C ASP A 32 -2.03 7.54 -19.97
N VAL A 33 -1.48 6.32 -19.98
CA VAL A 33 -0.68 5.81 -18.85
C VAL A 33 0.61 6.61 -18.68
N LEU A 34 1.32 6.93 -19.75
CA LEU A 34 2.52 7.77 -19.70
C LEU A 34 2.22 9.21 -19.26
N GLN A 35 1.06 9.75 -19.63
CA GLN A 35 0.63 11.07 -19.17
C GLN A 35 0.31 11.05 -17.68
N MET A 36 -0.33 9.97 -17.20
CA MET A 36 -0.66 9.81 -15.78
C MET A 36 0.56 9.52 -14.91
N TYR A 37 1.55 8.82 -15.46
CA TYR A 37 2.80 8.45 -14.81
C TYR A 37 3.98 8.80 -15.73
N PRO A 38 4.36 10.08 -15.81
CA PRO A 38 5.51 10.48 -16.61
C PRO A 38 6.82 10.00 -15.95
N PRO A 39 7.89 9.79 -16.74
CA PRO A 39 9.22 9.59 -16.20
C PRO A 39 9.59 10.71 -15.21
N THR A 40 10.28 10.33 -14.14
CA THR A 40 10.79 11.28 -13.15
C THR A 40 12.01 12.04 -13.68
N VAL A 41 12.43 13.09 -12.98
CA VAL A 41 13.69 13.80 -13.28
C VAL A 41 14.94 13.00 -12.92
N ALA A 42 14.82 11.90 -12.18
CA ALA A 42 15.94 11.09 -11.76
C ALA A 42 16.51 10.28 -12.94
N PRO A 43 17.83 10.03 -12.99
CA PRO A 43 18.41 9.19 -14.04
C PRO A 43 17.96 7.73 -13.94
N ASP A 44 17.72 7.23 -12.72
CA ASP A 44 17.18 5.89 -12.47
C ASP A 44 15.69 5.95 -12.18
N GLN A 45 14.90 5.31 -13.04
CA GLN A 45 13.44 5.34 -13.04
C GLN A 45 12.80 4.20 -12.25
N ARG A 46 13.56 3.32 -11.58
CA ARG A 46 12.98 2.23 -10.76
C ARG A 46 12.01 2.75 -9.69
N ASP A 47 12.34 3.89 -9.09
CA ASP A 47 11.47 4.54 -8.11
C ASP A 47 10.22 5.16 -8.72
N GLY A 48 10.34 5.69 -9.94
CA GLY A 48 9.18 6.12 -10.71
C GLY A 48 8.28 4.95 -11.10
N LEU A 49 8.86 3.80 -11.49
CA LEU A 49 8.12 2.65 -12.03
C LEU A 49 7.35 1.90 -10.95
N GLN A 50 7.85 1.88 -9.71
CA GLN A 50 7.11 1.24 -8.62
C GLN A 50 5.78 1.94 -8.29
N ILE A 51 5.60 3.22 -8.66
CA ILE A 51 4.36 3.95 -8.37
C ILE A 51 3.19 3.36 -9.17
N PRO A 52 3.16 3.41 -10.53
CA PRO A 52 2.09 2.82 -11.32
C PRO A 52 1.92 1.32 -11.04
N ALA A 53 3.02 0.59 -10.78
CA ALA A 53 2.94 -0.81 -10.39
C ALA A 53 2.22 -1.00 -9.04
N THR A 54 2.47 -0.15 -8.04
CA THR A 54 1.76 -0.20 -6.75
C THR A 54 0.28 0.10 -6.93
N ASP A 55 -0.05 1.11 -7.73
CA ASP A 55 -1.44 1.51 -7.94
C ASP A 55 -2.22 0.46 -8.70
N PHE A 56 -1.68 -0.03 -9.80
CA PHE A 56 -2.34 -1.01 -10.65
C PHE A 56 -2.51 -2.36 -9.93
N ILE A 57 -1.44 -2.89 -9.33
CA ILE A 57 -1.43 -4.26 -8.80
C ILE A 57 -2.12 -4.33 -7.42
N PHE A 58 -1.91 -3.33 -6.55
CA PHE A 58 -2.34 -3.40 -5.14
C PHE A 58 -3.37 -2.35 -4.76
N THR A 59 -3.03 -1.06 -4.80
CA THR A 59 -3.86 -0.01 -4.17
C THR A 59 -5.21 0.14 -4.86
N CYS A 60 -5.20 0.34 -6.18
CA CYS A 60 -6.42 0.64 -6.91
C CYS A 60 -7.23 -0.63 -7.19
N SER A 61 -6.58 -1.76 -7.45
CA SER A 61 -7.25 -3.06 -7.58
C SER A 61 -8.00 -3.44 -6.30
N THR A 62 -7.40 -3.23 -5.12
CA THR A 62 -8.05 -3.46 -3.81
C THR A 62 -9.25 -2.55 -3.61
N ARG A 63 -9.14 -1.28 -4.02
CA ARG A 63 -10.25 -0.31 -3.99
C ARG A 63 -11.39 -0.76 -4.90
N ASN A 64 -11.09 -1.13 -6.15
CA ASN A 64 -12.07 -1.64 -7.10
C ASN A 64 -12.75 -2.92 -6.59
N PHE A 65 -11.98 -3.88 -6.08
CA PHE A 65 -12.49 -5.09 -5.45
C PHE A 65 -13.44 -4.77 -4.29
N THR A 66 -13.02 -3.89 -3.38
CA THR A 66 -13.82 -3.47 -2.22
C THR A 66 -15.15 -2.85 -2.64
N ARG A 67 -15.15 -1.95 -3.64
CA ARG A 67 -16.37 -1.34 -4.19
C ARG A 67 -17.31 -2.39 -4.78
N ASN A 68 -16.78 -3.35 -5.53
CA ASN A 68 -17.58 -4.39 -6.16
C ASN A 68 -18.17 -5.38 -5.15
N VAL A 69 -17.39 -5.81 -4.15
CA VAL A 69 -17.89 -6.67 -3.06
C VAL A 69 -19.02 -5.97 -2.30
N LEU A 70 -18.84 -4.71 -1.92
CA LEU A 70 -19.89 -3.96 -1.21
C LEU A 70 -21.14 -3.77 -2.07
N LYS A 71 -20.99 -3.52 -3.37
CA LYS A 71 -22.11 -3.38 -4.31
C LYS A 71 -22.89 -4.69 -4.47
N GLN A 72 -22.20 -5.83 -4.51
CA GLN A 72 -22.81 -7.14 -4.77
C GLN A 72 -23.37 -7.80 -3.50
N ASN A 73 -22.64 -7.72 -2.38
CA ASN A 73 -22.91 -8.51 -1.18
C ASN A 73 -23.29 -7.64 0.03
N GLY A 74 -23.15 -6.32 -0.04
CA GLY A 74 -23.32 -5.42 1.09
C GLY A 74 -22.27 -5.64 2.18
N GLY A 75 -22.65 -5.43 3.44
CA GLY A 75 -21.78 -5.58 4.60
C GLY A 75 -20.94 -4.35 4.92
N ARG A 76 -19.91 -4.54 5.75
CA ARG A 76 -18.99 -3.50 6.18
C ARG A 76 -17.58 -3.95 5.88
N VAL A 77 -16.81 -3.10 5.22
CA VAL A 77 -15.39 -3.32 4.93
C VAL A 77 -14.60 -2.22 5.63
N TRP A 78 -13.38 -2.53 6.06
CA TRP A 78 -12.45 -1.55 6.61
C TRP A 78 -11.14 -1.68 5.83
N THR A 79 -10.65 -0.56 5.32
CA THR A 79 -9.40 -0.51 4.55
C THR A 79 -8.36 0.31 5.29
N TYR A 80 -7.09 -0.06 5.15
CA TYR A 80 -5.98 0.69 5.73
C TYR A 80 -4.83 0.87 4.74
N VAL A 81 -4.00 1.88 5.02
CA VAL A 81 -2.68 2.10 4.45
C VAL A 81 -1.66 1.94 5.58
N TYR A 82 -0.68 1.08 5.39
CA TYR A 82 0.48 0.99 6.27
C TYR A 82 1.57 1.94 5.74
N ASP A 83 2.01 2.87 6.58
CA ASP A 83 2.86 4.01 6.22
C ASP A 83 3.99 4.17 7.24
N HIS A 84 4.75 3.10 7.45
CA HIS A 84 5.90 3.08 8.37
C HIS A 84 7.03 2.21 7.82
N ALA A 85 8.24 2.76 7.75
CA ALA A 85 9.45 2.02 7.37
C ALA A 85 10.15 1.49 8.62
N PHE A 86 10.81 0.33 8.53
CA PHE A 86 11.53 -0.24 9.66
C PHE A 86 12.60 0.72 10.19
N SER A 87 12.71 0.84 11.51
CA SER A 87 13.85 1.50 12.15
C SER A 87 15.06 0.56 12.33
N PHE A 88 14.93 -0.71 11.95
CA PHE A 88 15.92 -1.77 12.11
C PHE A 88 16.22 -2.41 10.75
N PRO A 89 17.40 -3.03 10.56
CA PRO A 89 17.82 -3.58 9.26
C PRO A 89 17.16 -4.94 8.96
N GLY A 90 15.83 -4.94 8.87
CA GLY A 90 14.99 -6.13 8.73
C GLY A 90 14.86 -6.65 7.30
N TRP A 91 15.40 -5.95 6.30
CA TRP A 91 15.22 -6.31 4.90
C TRP A 91 16.26 -7.30 4.35
N GLY A 92 17.37 -7.52 5.08
CA GLY A 92 18.41 -8.46 4.71
C GLY A 92 18.97 -8.17 3.31
N ARG A 93 18.76 -9.08 2.36
CA ARG A 93 19.26 -8.91 0.97
C ARG A 93 18.56 -7.79 0.19
N PHE A 94 17.42 -7.29 0.67
CA PHE A 94 16.63 -6.25 0.02
C PHE A 94 17.02 -4.86 0.51
N SER A 95 18.32 -4.53 0.49
CA SER A 95 18.86 -3.27 1.03
C SER A 95 18.23 -2.02 0.42
N PHE A 96 17.71 -2.11 -0.81
CA PHE A 96 16.96 -1.03 -1.45
C PHE A 96 15.66 -0.68 -0.70
N CYS A 97 15.16 -1.50 0.22
CA CYS A 97 13.97 -1.21 1.03
C CYS A 97 14.29 -0.54 2.39
N GLU A 98 15.57 -0.41 2.74
CA GLU A 98 15.96 0.27 3.98
C GLU A 98 15.49 1.73 3.95
N GLY A 99 14.80 2.16 5.01
CA GLY A 99 14.18 3.49 5.07
C GLY A 99 12.93 3.68 4.19
N HIS A 100 12.41 2.63 3.56
CA HIS A 100 11.22 2.68 2.71
C HIS A 100 10.12 1.73 3.16
N VAL A 101 8.87 2.06 2.81
CA VAL A 101 7.72 1.17 2.98
C VAL A 101 7.65 0.23 1.78
N CYS A 102 8.09 -1.01 1.97
CA CYS A 102 8.06 -2.05 0.94
C CYS A 102 6.94 -3.06 1.19
N HIS A 103 6.60 -3.86 0.17
CA HIS A 103 5.55 -4.88 0.28
C HIS A 103 5.89 -5.88 1.40
N GLY A 104 4.94 -6.12 2.31
CA GLY A 104 5.11 -7.00 3.48
C GLY A 104 5.73 -6.32 4.70
N SER A 105 5.99 -5.01 4.66
CA SER A 105 6.56 -4.28 5.79
C SER A 105 5.66 -4.22 7.03
N GLU A 106 4.36 -4.46 6.90
CA GLU A 106 3.44 -4.51 8.03
C GLU A 106 3.55 -5.82 8.82
N ILE A 107 4.05 -6.90 8.21
CA ILE A 107 3.97 -8.25 8.77
C ILE A 107 4.70 -8.36 10.11
N PRO A 108 5.94 -7.85 10.31
CA PRO A 108 6.59 -7.91 11.62
C PRO A 108 5.84 -7.15 12.73
N PHE A 109 5.03 -6.17 12.36
CA PHE A 109 4.23 -5.34 13.27
C PHE A 109 2.89 -6.00 13.59
N VAL A 110 2.26 -6.66 12.63
CA VAL A 110 1.03 -7.43 12.85
C VAL A 110 1.27 -8.63 13.78
N PHE A 111 2.44 -9.27 13.68
CA PHE A 111 2.76 -10.48 14.46
C PHE A 111 3.74 -10.27 15.63
N GLN A 112 4.23 -9.05 15.87
CA GLN A 112 5.32 -8.78 16.82
C GLN A 112 6.52 -9.72 16.67
N SER A 113 6.91 -9.98 15.42
CA SER A 113 7.92 -10.98 15.10
C SER A 113 9.32 -10.41 14.90
N ALA A 114 9.54 -9.09 15.04
CA ALA A 114 10.87 -8.48 14.92
C ALA A 114 11.93 -9.15 15.82
N LYS A 115 11.53 -9.56 17.04
CA LYS A 115 12.41 -10.28 17.98
C LYS A 115 12.91 -11.64 17.48
N ILE A 116 12.20 -12.28 16.54
CA ILE A 116 12.63 -13.55 15.92
C ILE A 116 13.92 -13.33 15.11
N GLY A 117 14.04 -12.14 14.50
CA GLY A 117 15.26 -11.71 13.80
C GLY A 117 16.27 -10.98 14.69
N ASN A 118 16.14 -11.06 16.03
CA ASN A 118 16.94 -10.29 16.98
C ASN A 118 16.89 -8.76 16.77
N PHE A 119 15.77 -8.25 16.27
CA PHE A 119 15.56 -6.82 16.09
C PHE A 119 14.71 -6.22 17.22
N THR A 120 14.99 -4.96 17.54
CA THR A 120 14.29 -4.20 18.57
C THR A 120 13.46 -3.10 17.91
N MET A 121 12.16 -3.10 18.18
CA MET A 121 11.27 -2.01 17.80
C MET A 121 11.46 -0.82 18.74
N THR A 122 11.38 0.40 18.20
CA THR A 122 11.32 1.63 19.00
C THR A 122 10.03 1.69 19.83
N PRO A 123 9.95 2.57 20.85
CA PRO A 123 8.71 2.74 21.62
C PRO A 123 7.49 3.11 20.75
N ASP A 124 7.65 3.93 19.72
CA ASP A 124 6.55 4.30 18.83
C ASP A 124 6.18 3.17 17.86
N GLU A 125 7.14 2.36 17.43
CA GLU A 125 6.89 1.13 16.67
C GLU A 125 6.14 0.08 17.49
N LEU A 126 6.46 -0.08 18.78
CA LEU A 126 5.71 -0.95 19.68
C LEU A 126 4.26 -0.45 19.85
N LYS A 127 4.04 0.86 19.94
CA LYS A 127 2.67 1.43 19.96
C LYS A 127 1.94 1.13 18.64
N LEU A 128 2.60 1.31 17.50
CA LEU A 128 2.05 1.00 16.17
C LEU A 128 1.67 -0.48 16.07
N SER A 129 2.58 -1.38 16.45
CA SER A 129 2.37 -2.83 16.44
C SER A 129 1.22 -3.26 17.37
N ASN A 130 1.20 -2.76 18.61
CA ASN A 130 0.09 -3.01 19.55
C ASN A 130 -1.24 -2.52 18.98
N SER A 131 -1.25 -1.37 18.31
CA SER A 131 -2.45 -0.84 17.66
C SER A 131 -2.93 -1.75 16.53
N LEU A 132 -2.04 -2.21 15.65
CA LEU A 132 -2.37 -3.17 14.58
C LEU A 132 -2.98 -4.45 15.16
N ILE A 133 -2.32 -5.06 16.14
CA ILE A 133 -2.80 -6.28 16.80
C ILE A 133 -4.18 -6.07 17.45
N THR A 134 -4.41 -4.91 18.07
CA THR A 134 -5.69 -4.59 18.69
C THR A 134 -6.81 -4.55 17.64
N TYR A 135 -6.64 -3.82 16.54
CA TYR A 135 -7.67 -3.75 15.50
C TYR A 135 -7.89 -5.10 14.80
N TRP A 136 -6.80 -5.82 14.46
CA TRP A 136 -6.89 -7.13 13.81
C TRP A 136 -7.59 -8.15 14.70
N SER A 137 -7.26 -8.20 16.00
CA SER A 137 -7.90 -9.12 16.94
C SER A 137 -9.34 -8.73 17.28
N ASN A 138 -9.66 -7.45 17.36
CA ASN A 138 -11.04 -6.95 17.51
C ASN A 138 -11.89 -7.38 16.31
N PHE A 139 -11.39 -7.17 15.08
CA PHE A 139 -12.08 -7.58 13.86
C PHE A 139 -12.30 -9.10 13.83
N ALA A 140 -11.27 -9.90 14.13
CA ALA A 140 -11.39 -11.36 14.15
C ALA A 140 -12.43 -11.87 15.17
N LYS A 141 -12.54 -11.21 16.33
CA LYS A 141 -13.48 -11.60 17.40
C LYS A 141 -14.92 -11.14 17.16
N THR A 142 -15.11 -9.99 16.52
CA THR A 142 -16.41 -9.28 16.54
C THR A 142 -16.94 -8.88 15.17
N GLY A 143 -16.13 -8.99 14.11
CA GLY A 143 -16.43 -8.46 12.78
C GLY A 143 -16.39 -6.92 12.70
N ASP A 144 -15.87 -6.23 13.70
CA ASP A 144 -15.71 -4.77 13.74
C ASP A 144 -14.38 -4.41 14.44
N PRO A 145 -13.43 -3.73 13.77
CA PRO A 145 -12.13 -3.43 14.37
C PRO A 145 -12.26 -2.47 15.58
N ASN A 146 -13.40 -1.77 15.73
CA ASN A 146 -13.66 -0.84 16.81
C ASN A 146 -14.34 -1.46 18.03
N ARG A 147 -14.68 -2.75 17.99
CA ARG A 147 -15.37 -3.44 19.09
C ARG A 147 -14.47 -4.49 19.73
N GLY A 148 -14.40 -4.48 21.05
CA GLY A 148 -13.55 -5.37 21.84
C GLY A 148 -12.61 -4.58 22.73
N ALA A 149 -11.31 -4.82 22.60
CA ALA A 149 -10.30 -4.07 23.33
C ALA A 149 -10.32 -2.57 22.94
N PRO A 150 -9.99 -1.65 23.87
CA PRO A 150 -10.02 -0.22 23.60
C PRO A 150 -9.16 0.20 22.42
N VAL A 151 -9.68 1.10 21.59
CA VAL A 151 -8.98 1.70 20.44
C VAL A 151 -8.88 3.21 20.60
N THR A 152 -7.78 3.79 20.13
CA THR A 152 -7.50 5.24 20.30
C THR A 152 -8.05 6.11 19.18
N LEU A 153 -8.37 5.52 18.03
CA LEU A 153 -8.89 6.21 16.86
C LEU A 153 -9.96 5.34 16.20
N GLN A 154 -11.15 5.88 15.95
CA GLN A 154 -12.17 5.09 15.26
C GLN A 154 -11.71 4.79 13.84
N TRP A 155 -11.72 3.52 13.46
CA TRP A 155 -11.51 3.05 12.10
C TRP A 155 -12.84 3.07 11.36
N PRO A 156 -13.09 4.07 10.51
CA PRO A 156 -14.36 4.17 9.80
C PRO A 156 -14.51 3.00 8.83
N ALA A 157 -15.73 2.48 8.74
CA ALA A 157 -16.07 1.56 7.68
C ALA A 157 -15.95 2.27 6.33
N PHE A 158 -15.45 1.54 5.34
CA PHE A 158 -15.39 1.96 3.95
C PHE A 158 -16.77 2.37 3.47
N LYS A 159 -16.83 3.55 2.85
CA LYS A 159 -18.00 4.06 2.16
C LYS A 159 -17.65 4.20 0.70
N SER A 160 -18.53 3.73 -0.17
CA SER A 160 -18.39 3.86 -1.63
C SER A 160 -18.66 5.28 -2.13
N ASP A 161 -18.96 6.22 -1.23
CA ASP A 161 -19.02 7.65 -1.53
C ASP A 161 -17.64 8.22 -1.90
N SER A 162 -17.62 9.51 -2.25
CA SER A 162 -16.46 10.19 -2.82
C SER A 162 -15.23 10.27 -1.89
N LEU A 163 -15.37 9.92 -0.60
CA LEU A 163 -14.34 10.15 0.41
C LEU A 163 -13.75 8.89 1.05
N TRP A 164 -14.20 7.65 0.74
CA TRP A 164 -13.54 6.35 1.07
C TRP A 164 -12.49 6.42 2.18
N PRO A 165 -12.91 6.59 3.44
CA PRO A 165 -11.99 6.84 4.52
C PRO A 165 -11.19 5.57 4.83
N GLN A 166 -9.90 5.73 5.14
CA GLN A 166 -8.99 4.63 5.44
C GLN A 166 -8.19 4.94 6.69
N MET A 167 -7.89 3.91 7.47
CA MET A 167 -6.93 4.01 8.57
C MET A 167 -5.51 4.08 8.00
N PHE A 168 -4.70 5.01 8.49
CA PHE A 168 -3.27 5.09 8.20
C PHE A 168 -2.52 4.67 9.46
N PHE A 169 -1.85 3.53 9.36
CA PHE A 169 -0.98 2.99 10.40
C PHE A 169 0.42 3.52 10.21
N ALA A 170 0.82 4.45 11.07
CA ALA A 170 2.11 5.14 10.99
C ALA A 170 2.61 5.51 12.39
N THR A 171 3.91 5.81 12.50
CA THR A 171 4.48 6.48 13.67
C THR A 171 4.49 8.00 13.47
N PRO A 172 4.39 8.81 14.55
CA PRO A 172 4.17 8.43 15.95
C PRO A 172 2.70 8.12 16.29
N LYS A 173 1.76 8.32 15.36
CA LYS A 173 0.33 8.10 15.57
C LYS A 173 -0.40 7.69 14.30
N ASN A 174 -1.46 6.90 14.49
CA ASN A 174 -2.40 6.60 13.43
C ASN A 174 -3.20 7.84 13.02
N SER A 175 -3.72 7.83 11.80
CA SER A 175 -4.65 8.86 11.30
C SER A 175 -5.74 8.24 10.43
N VAL A 176 -6.82 8.98 10.20
CA VAL A 176 -7.81 8.63 9.18
C VAL A 176 -7.65 9.63 8.04
N LYS A 177 -7.49 9.13 6.82
CA LYS A 177 -7.44 9.97 5.62
C LYS A 177 -8.47 9.49 4.61
N SER A 178 -8.90 10.42 3.78
CA SER A 178 -9.84 10.21 2.67
C SER A 178 -9.14 10.52 1.36
N SER A 179 -9.65 9.99 0.25
CA SER A 179 -9.14 10.30 -1.10
C SER A 179 -7.69 9.94 -1.36
N TYR A 180 -7.18 8.94 -0.64
CA TYR A 180 -5.87 8.37 -0.93
C TYR A 180 -5.81 7.82 -2.36
N ARG A 181 -4.88 8.36 -3.16
CA ARG A 181 -4.66 8.00 -4.57
C ARG A 181 -5.92 8.12 -5.44
N LYS A 182 -6.90 8.97 -5.08
CA LYS A 182 -8.21 9.07 -5.76
C LYS A 182 -8.10 9.12 -7.29
N GLU A 183 -7.38 10.12 -7.81
CA GLU A 183 -7.31 10.40 -9.24
C GLU A 183 -6.67 9.24 -10.02
N PHE A 184 -5.60 8.67 -9.47
CA PHE A 184 -4.86 7.54 -10.04
C PHE A 184 -5.69 6.27 -10.09
N CYS A 185 -6.41 6.00 -9.02
CA CYS A 185 -7.26 4.84 -8.99
C CYS A 185 -8.54 5.05 -9.81
N ASP A 186 -9.06 6.28 -9.95
CA ASP A 186 -10.19 6.58 -10.86
C ASP A 186 -9.79 6.37 -12.32
N PHE A 187 -8.56 6.76 -12.66
CA PHE A 187 -7.95 6.44 -13.94
C PHE A 187 -7.90 4.93 -14.17
N TRP A 188 -7.35 4.14 -13.23
CA TRP A 188 -7.29 2.69 -13.39
C TRP A 188 -8.67 2.01 -13.42
N ASP A 189 -9.63 2.46 -12.60
CA ASP A 189 -11.02 1.97 -12.65
C ASP A 189 -11.65 2.19 -14.05
N SER A 190 -11.29 3.28 -14.73
CA SER A 190 -11.77 3.57 -16.10
C SER A 190 -11.13 2.72 -17.19
N LEU A 191 -9.92 2.20 -16.94
CA LEU A 191 -9.20 1.32 -17.87
C LEU A 191 -9.47 -0.16 -17.62
N GLY A 192 -9.76 -0.54 -16.37
CA GLY A 192 -9.84 -1.92 -15.92
C GLY A 192 -8.50 -2.50 -15.45
N TYR A 193 -8.56 -3.70 -14.86
CA TYR A 193 -7.43 -4.36 -14.16
C TYR A 193 -6.95 -5.62 -14.87
N THR A 194 -7.03 -5.68 -16.19
CA THR A 194 -6.48 -6.78 -16.97
C THR A 194 -5.14 -6.33 -17.53
N PRO A 195 -4.00 -6.80 -16.98
CA PRO A 195 -2.72 -6.58 -17.64
C PRO A 195 -2.76 -7.34 -18.97
N LEU A 196 -2.49 -6.63 -20.08
CA LEU A 196 -2.63 -7.04 -21.49
C LEU A 196 -4.09 -6.99 -22.01
#